data_AF-A0A374P4X3-F1
#
_entry.id   AF-A0A374P4X3-F1
#
_cell.length_a   1.000
_cell.length_b   1.000
_cell.length_c   1.000
_cell.angle_alpha   90.00
_cell.angle_beta   90.00
_cell.angle_gamma   90.00
#
_symmetry.space_group_name_H-M   'P 1'
#
loop_
_entity.id
_entity.type
_entity.pdbx_description
1 polymer ?
#
loop_
_entity_poly.entity_id
_entity_poly.type
_entity_poly.pdbx_seq_one_letter_code
_entity_poly.pdbx_strand_id
1 'polypeptide(L)'
;MNWRIRMKKRHALFVLVATCSAISYLFGFIAHAETVRGEEGRFETGDTLEVETGLGDGYSTLGFTCLDTDYRGGYLFVSDEVIPYSLCVRYAASNNDYTYSDVRTWLNQQFADTLSVSGDLLPVKLSETGDSISDRVFCLSVDEVKNPAYKAITRKIWTPQRGMRYYWTRSPRENTTNQAYMVQYNGHIASSRVSLTEAGVRPAFVIQKGEPDNTQGRIWYTGDTMERSIAGKSYTFRCIDPDYCDAGSNRNGALFLCDTIIGGSESLFDGRANAWEASDLRAWLNQELEDRENLAETVTTCPFTYAGKSNNYQISARSFTKRSRPGIKVTDQIFCLSLEEALRYPDILWRLGGAEENNFINAGTFTTGYWLRTPAAGDGTKGYAVTYDGRVAPEDVTNKKIGIRPAFVVVQE
;
A
#
# COMPACT_ATOMS: atom_id res chain seq x y z
N MET A 1 27.36 -13.39 -20.26
CA MET A 1 26.29 -12.67 -19.53
C MET A 1 25.15 -12.52 -20.52
N ASN A 2 24.10 -13.33 -20.37
CA ASN A 2 22.93 -13.22 -21.25
C ASN A 2 22.10 -12.04 -20.77
N TRP A 3 21.96 -11.01 -21.60
CA TRP A 3 21.14 -9.84 -21.29
C TRP A 3 19.70 -10.13 -21.69
N ARG A 4 18.77 -9.98 -20.75
CA ARG A 4 17.32 -10.02 -21.02
C ARG A 4 16.81 -8.58 -21.09
N ILE A 5 16.28 -8.20 -22.26
CA ILE A 5 15.64 -6.90 -22.49
C ILE A 5 14.13 -7.12 -22.44
N ARG A 6 13.44 -6.43 -21.53
CA ARG A 6 11.97 -6.45 -21.44
C ARG A 6 11.41 -5.07 -21.76
N MET A 7 10.31 -5.04 -22.51
CA MET A 7 9.58 -3.80 -22.85
C MET A 7 8.19 -3.80 -22.21
N LYS A 8 7.82 -2.73 -21.50
CA LYS A 8 6.43 -2.45 -21.09
C LYS A 8 5.94 -1.19 -21.81
N LYS A 9 4.87 -1.31 -22.59
CA LYS A 9 4.22 -0.19 -23.29
C LYS A 9 2.88 0.13 -22.64
N ARG A 10 2.50 1.41 -22.60
CA ARG A 10 1.13 1.81 -22.19
C ARG A 10 0.10 1.15 -23.10
N HIS A 11 -0.90 0.52 -22.50
CA HIS A 11 -2.16 0.22 -23.19
C HIS A 11 -2.96 1.52 -23.28
N ALA A 12 -2.64 2.35 -24.28
CA ALA A 12 -3.52 3.43 -24.66
C ALA A 12 -4.73 2.80 -25.37
N LEU A 13 -5.93 3.00 -24.83
CA LEU A 13 -7.19 2.67 -25.49
C LEU A 13 -7.33 3.59 -26.72
N PHE A 14 -6.71 3.21 -27.84
CA PHE A 14 -6.88 3.91 -29.11
C PHE A 14 -8.24 3.53 -29.68
N VAL A 15 -9.19 4.46 -29.61
CA VAL A 15 -10.36 4.45 -30.48
C VAL A 15 -9.85 4.57 -31.91
N LEU A 16 -9.94 3.46 -32.63
CA LEU A 16 -9.51 3.29 -34.01
C LEU A 16 -10.45 4.09 -34.92
N VAL A 17 -10.06 5.31 -35.29
CA VAL A 17 -10.59 5.96 -36.49
C VAL A 17 -9.61 5.67 -37.61
N ALA A 18 -9.99 4.70 -38.45
CA ALA A 18 -9.24 4.29 -39.61
C ALA A 18 -9.25 5.39 -40.69
N THR A 19 -8.08 5.86 -41.09
CA THR A 19 -7.84 6.35 -42.46
C THR A 19 -6.42 5.97 -42.89
N CYS A 20 -6.32 5.14 -43.92
CA CYS A 20 -5.10 4.74 -44.60
C CYS A 20 -4.30 5.92 -45.17
N SER A 21 -2.97 5.83 -45.18
CA SER A 21 -2.15 5.93 -46.41
C SER A 21 -0.65 5.66 -46.15
N ALA A 22 -0.23 4.48 -46.60
CA ALA A 22 0.92 4.19 -47.46
C ALA A 22 2.30 4.89 -47.28
N ILE A 23 3.31 4.02 -47.01
CA ILE A 23 4.64 3.92 -47.64
C ILE A 23 5.72 4.96 -47.24
N SER A 24 6.75 4.51 -46.48
CA SER A 24 8.16 4.37 -46.97
C SER A 24 9.24 4.17 -45.89
N TYR A 25 10.00 3.05 -46.02
CA TYR A 25 11.48 2.89 -45.92
C TYR A 25 12.24 3.36 -44.64
N LEU A 26 13.23 2.68 -44.04
CA LEU A 26 13.88 1.36 -44.13
C LEU A 26 14.90 1.29 -42.95
N PHE A 27 15.32 0.08 -42.55
CA PHE A 27 16.32 -0.28 -41.52
C PHE A 27 15.87 -0.27 -40.06
N GLY A 28 15.46 -1.45 -39.58
CA GLY A 28 15.50 -1.80 -38.17
C GLY A 28 15.68 -3.31 -38.07
N PHE A 29 16.77 -3.73 -37.45
CA PHE A 29 17.10 -5.12 -37.19
C PHE A 29 15.86 -5.86 -36.65
N ILE A 30 15.44 -6.92 -37.34
CA ILE A 30 14.50 -7.89 -36.79
C ILE A 30 15.29 -8.66 -35.72
N ALA A 31 15.33 -8.13 -34.50
CA ALA A 31 15.58 -8.95 -33.34
C ALA A 31 14.36 -9.87 -33.22
N HIS A 32 14.58 -11.16 -33.46
CA HIS A 32 13.63 -12.21 -33.14
C HIS A 32 13.27 -12.05 -31.65
N ALA A 33 12.07 -11.52 -31.38
CA ALA A 33 11.48 -11.58 -30.06
C ALA A 33 11.06 -13.05 -29.84
N GLU A 34 12.01 -13.84 -29.35
CA GLU A 34 11.74 -15.18 -28.87
C GLU A 34 10.88 -15.03 -27.61
N THR A 35 9.58 -15.27 -27.75
CA THR A 35 8.64 -15.39 -26.63
C THR A 35 8.90 -16.75 -25.98
N VAL A 36 10.00 -16.81 -25.22
CA VAL A 36 10.29 -17.95 -24.35
C VAL A 36 9.30 -17.91 -23.20
N ARG A 37 8.28 -18.78 -23.27
CA ARG A 37 7.48 -19.17 -22.10
C ARG A 37 8.40 -19.90 -21.11
N GLY A 38 8.87 -19.17 -20.11
CA GLY A 38 9.62 -19.68 -18.96
C GLY A 38 9.79 -18.59 -17.91
N GLU A 39 9.25 -18.82 -16.71
CA GLU A 39 9.42 -17.99 -15.49
C GLU A 39 8.92 -16.53 -15.62
N GLU A 40 7.62 -16.34 -15.82
CA GLU A 40 7.01 -15.02 -15.89
C GLU A 40 7.03 -14.31 -14.52
N GLY A 41 7.71 -13.16 -14.42
CA GLY A 41 7.49 -12.16 -13.36
C GLY A 41 8.72 -11.70 -12.57
N ARG A 42 9.81 -12.49 -12.52
CA ARG A 42 10.99 -12.16 -11.70
C ARG A 42 12.09 -11.45 -12.48
N PHE A 43 12.72 -10.44 -11.87
CA PHE A 43 13.92 -9.76 -12.39
C PHE A 43 15.16 -10.21 -11.60
N GLU A 44 16.31 -10.25 -12.27
CA GLU A 44 17.62 -10.50 -11.67
C GLU A 44 18.48 -9.22 -11.67
N THR A 45 19.49 -9.14 -10.80
CA THR A 45 20.46 -8.04 -10.84
C THR A 45 21.15 -8.00 -12.21
N GLY A 46 21.13 -6.83 -12.85
CA GLY A 46 21.65 -6.61 -14.19
C GLY A 46 20.62 -6.75 -15.31
N ASP A 47 19.39 -7.20 -15.01
CA ASP A 47 18.29 -7.15 -15.98
C ASP A 47 17.97 -5.70 -16.36
N THR A 48 17.57 -5.51 -17.62
CA THR A 48 17.27 -4.19 -18.16
C THR A 48 15.80 -4.07 -18.57
N LEU A 49 15.23 -2.91 -18.29
CA LEU A 49 13.85 -2.55 -18.59
C LEU A 49 13.84 -1.26 -19.41
N GLU A 50 13.21 -1.29 -20.58
CA GLU A 50 12.91 -0.06 -21.32
C GLU A 50 11.60 0.53 -20.83
N VAL A 51 11.65 1.79 -20.42
CA VAL A 51 10.53 2.54 -19.83
C VAL A 51 10.27 3.77 -20.68
N GLU A 52 9.08 3.85 -21.28
CA GLU A 52 8.60 5.10 -21.88
C GLU A 52 8.52 6.18 -20.80
N THR A 53 9.04 7.36 -21.12
CA THR A 53 9.01 8.54 -20.26
C THR A 53 8.26 9.66 -20.97
N GLY A 54 7.65 10.58 -20.21
CA GLY A 54 6.99 11.76 -20.77
C GLY A 54 7.94 12.85 -21.27
N LEU A 55 9.24 12.58 -21.41
CA LEU A 55 10.26 13.56 -21.77
C LEU A 55 10.52 13.60 -23.28
N GLY A 56 10.95 14.77 -23.75
CA GLY A 56 11.37 15.00 -25.15
C GLY A 56 12.86 14.75 -25.40
N ASP A 57 13.37 15.28 -26.51
CA ASP A 57 14.80 15.37 -26.84
C ASP A 57 15.61 14.06 -26.74
N GLY A 58 15.00 12.94 -27.12
CA GLY A 58 15.63 11.62 -27.10
C GLY A 58 15.50 10.86 -25.77
N TYR A 59 14.81 11.43 -24.78
CA TYR A 59 14.57 10.80 -23.48
C TYR A 59 13.16 10.19 -23.36
N SER A 60 12.39 10.13 -24.46
CA SER A 60 11.03 9.55 -24.48
C SER A 60 10.99 8.07 -24.10
N THR A 61 12.14 7.41 -24.12
CA THR A 61 12.33 6.06 -23.58
C THR A 61 13.69 6.00 -22.91
N LEU A 62 13.75 5.42 -21.72
CA LEU A 62 14.97 5.24 -20.96
C LEU A 62 15.15 3.77 -20.59
N GLY A 63 16.38 3.28 -20.70
CA GLY A 63 16.78 2.00 -20.11
C GLY A 63 16.96 2.14 -18.60
N PHE A 64 16.53 1.13 -17.86
CA PHE A 64 16.71 1.01 -16.42
C PHE A 64 17.30 -0.35 -16.09
N THR A 65 18.40 -0.38 -15.34
CA THR A 65 19.03 -1.63 -14.89
C THR A 65 18.64 -1.96 -13.45
N CYS A 66 18.27 -3.22 -13.20
CA CYS A 66 17.99 -3.76 -11.88
C CYS A 66 19.29 -3.84 -11.05
N LEU A 67 19.38 -3.07 -9.97
CA LEU A 67 20.48 -3.08 -9.03
C LEU A 67 20.33 -4.15 -7.96
N ASP A 68 19.10 -4.37 -7.51
CA ASP A 68 18.79 -5.23 -6.37
C ASP A 68 17.42 -5.88 -6.55
N THR A 69 17.34 -7.16 -6.23
CA THR A 69 16.11 -7.95 -6.35
C THR A 69 15.26 -7.96 -5.09
N ASP A 70 15.71 -7.35 -4.00
CA ASP A 70 15.00 -7.30 -2.73
C ASP A 70 15.22 -5.97 -1.98
N TYR A 71 15.25 -4.88 -2.72
CA TYR A 71 15.34 -3.55 -2.12
C TYR A 71 13.98 -3.16 -1.57
N ARG A 72 13.85 -3.24 -0.24
CA ARG A 72 12.66 -2.83 0.51
C ARG A 72 11.37 -3.48 -0.05
N GLY A 73 11.45 -4.76 -0.36
CA GLY A 73 10.31 -5.56 -0.83
C GLY A 73 10.09 -5.55 -2.36
N GLY A 74 10.99 -4.95 -3.14
CA GLY A 74 10.86 -4.93 -4.60
C GLY A 74 12.18 -4.93 -5.37
N TYR A 75 12.06 -4.78 -6.68
CA TYR A 75 13.21 -4.69 -7.60
C TYR A 75 13.65 -3.23 -7.72
N LEU A 76 14.85 -2.89 -7.23
CA LEU A 76 15.42 -1.55 -7.39
C LEU A 76 15.99 -1.40 -8.79
N PHE A 77 15.44 -0.46 -9.54
CA PHE A 77 15.93 -0.07 -10.85
C PHE A 77 16.56 1.31 -10.80
N VAL A 78 17.62 1.52 -11.58
CA VAL A 78 18.21 2.84 -11.83
C VAL A 78 18.32 3.10 -13.32
N SER A 79 18.02 4.33 -13.75
CA SER A 79 18.17 4.75 -15.14
C SER A 79 19.60 4.49 -15.63
N ASP A 80 19.78 4.03 -16.86
CA ASP A 80 21.10 3.84 -17.47
C ASP A 80 21.73 5.16 -17.89
N GLU A 81 20.91 6.18 -18.08
CA GLU A 81 21.30 7.52 -18.51
C GLU A 81 21.01 8.57 -17.44
N VAL A 82 21.73 9.69 -17.53
CA VAL A 82 21.49 10.88 -16.71
C VAL A 82 20.54 11.80 -17.47
N ILE A 83 19.42 12.18 -16.86
CA ILE A 83 18.50 13.17 -17.41
C ILE A 83 19.07 14.57 -17.19
N PRO A 84 19.23 15.39 -18.24
CA PRO A 84 19.77 16.74 -18.13
C PRO A 84 18.87 17.70 -17.38
N TYR A 85 19.51 18.66 -16.70
CA TYR A 85 18.83 19.80 -16.09
C TYR A 85 17.86 20.51 -17.04
N SER A 86 18.15 20.55 -18.35
CA SER A 86 17.26 21.15 -19.35
C SER A 86 15.93 20.41 -19.53
N LEU A 87 15.84 19.14 -19.14
CA LEU A 87 14.64 18.30 -19.20
C LEU A 87 14.08 17.95 -17.81
N CYS A 88 14.81 18.29 -16.75
CA CYS A 88 14.37 18.10 -15.37
C CYS A 88 14.50 19.41 -14.58
N VAL A 89 14.96 19.31 -13.33
CA VAL A 89 15.15 20.43 -12.42
C VAL A 89 16.49 20.30 -11.70
N ARG A 90 16.94 21.39 -11.08
CA ARG A 90 18.12 21.41 -10.20
C ARG A 90 17.79 20.63 -8.94
N TYR A 91 18.80 20.37 -8.11
CA TYR A 91 18.55 19.77 -6.79
C TYR A 91 17.62 20.65 -5.95
N ALA A 92 18.02 21.90 -5.70
CA ALA A 92 17.23 22.90 -4.98
C ALA A 92 17.79 24.31 -5.21
N ALA A 93 17.03 25.35 -4.84
CA ALA A 93 17.50 26.73 -4.92
C ALA A 93 18.64 27.05 -3.92
N SER A 94 18.53 26.59 -2.68
CA SER A 94 19.45 27.00 -1.60
C SER A 94 19.67 25.98 -0.46
N ASN A 95 18.76 25.04 -0.24
CA ASN A 95 18.82 24.06 0.86
C ASN A 95 19.13 22.65 0.34
N ASN A 96 19.97 21.88 1.06
CA ASN A 96 20.32 20.50 0.75
C ASN A 96 19.41 19.43 1.34
N ASP A 97 18.40 19.80 2.13
CA ASP A 97 17.35 18.90 2.58
C ASP A 97 16.59 18.28 1.40
N TYR A 98 16.71 16.96 1.24
CA TYR A 98 16.06 16.23 0.15
C TYR A 98 14.54 16.26 0.27
N THR A 99 14.00 16.31 1.49
CA THR A 99 12.56 16.34 1.79
C THR A 99 11.86 17.46 1.02
N TYR A 100 12.48 18.63 0.97
CA TYR A 100 11.93 19.86 0.36
C TYR A 100 12.63 20.24 -0.94
N SER A 101 13.34 19.30 -1.57
CA SER A 101 14.13 19.58 -2.76
C SER A 101 13.27 19.73 -4.02
N ASP A 102 13.72 20.57 -4.95
CA ASP A 102 13.08 20.75 -6.26
C ASP A 102 13.08 19.42 -7.01
N VAL A 103 14.19 18.67 -6.95
CA VAL A 103 14.35 17.36 -7.60
C VAL A 103 13.38 16.30 -7.09
N ARG A 104 13.21 16.15 -5.77
CA ARG A 104 12.26 15.18 -5.20
C ARG A 104 10.83 15.51 -5.61
N THR A 105 10.49 16.80 -5.59
CA THR A 105 9.18 17.31 -5.99
C THR A 105 8.90 16.96 -7.46
N TRP A 106 9.84 17.26 -8.35
CA TRP A 106 9.70 16.94 -9.78
C TRP A 106 9.60 15.43 -10.03
N LEU A 107 10.45 14.63 -9.37
CA LEU A 107 10.45 13.17 -9.54
C LEU A 107 9.10 12.54 -9.18
N ASN A 108 8.49 12.96 -8.06
CA ASN A 108 7.25 12.37 -7.57
C ASN A 108 5.98 12.99 -8.17
N GLN A 109 5.95 14.31 -8.39
CA GLN A 109 4.73 15.01 -8.81
C GLN A 109 4.62 15.18 -10.33
N GLN A 110 5.72 15.09 -11.07
CA GLN A 110 5.71 15.30 -12.52
C GLN A 110 6.26 14.13 -13.32
N PHE A 111 7.33 13.49 -12.85
CA PHE A 111 7.99 12.44 -13.61
C PHE A 111 7.34 11.06 -13.42
N ALA A 112 7.04 10.66 -12.17
CA ALA A 112 6.54 9.33 -11.83
C ALA A 112 5.31 8.89 -12.63
N ASP A 113 4.32 9.78 -12.79
CA ASP A 113 3.06 9.48 -13.50
C ASP A 113 3.20 9.41 -15.02
N THR A 114 4.33 9.86 -15.56
CA THR A 114 4.62 9.78 -16.99
C THR A 114 5.26 8.46 -17.40
N LEU A 115 5.76 7.68 -16.43
CA LEU A 115 6.41 6.41 -16.71
C LEU A 115 5.40 5.37 -17.20
N SER A 116 5.75 4.60 -18.22
CA SER A 116 4.95 3.43 -18.65
C SER A 116 4.73 2.39 -17.53
N VAL A 117 5.59 2.39 -16.51
CA VAL A 117 5.52 1.51 -15.33
C VAL A 117 4.89 2.19 -14.11
N SER A 118 4.26 3.37 -14.27
CA SER A 118 3.78 4.19 -13.15
C SER A 118 2.84 3.46 -12.18
N GLY A 119 2.08 2.47 -12.68
CA GLY A 119 1.16 1.63 -11.89
C GLY A 119 1.83 0.46 -11.17
N ASP A 120 3.07 0.10 -11.53
CA ASP A 120 3.83 -1.00 -10.92
C ASP A 120 4.84 -0.50 -9.86
N LEU A 121 4.92 0.81 -9.67
CA LEU A 121 5.87 1.43 -8.74
C LEU A 121 5.47 1.15 -7.29
N LEU A 122 6.38 0.57 -6.52
CA LEU A 122 6.27 0.43 -5.07
C LEU A 122 6.80 1.72 -4.40
N PRO A 123 5.94 2.50 -3.72
CA PRO A 123 6.40 3.69 -2.99
C PRO A 123 7.30 3.30 -1.81
N VAL A 124 8.42 4.01 -1.65
CA VAL A 124 9.44 3.71 -0.64
C VAL A 124 9.61 4.85 0.35
N LYS A 125 9.59 4.54 1.66
CA LYS A 125 9.89 5.54 2.68
C LYS A 125 11.40 5.75 2.88
N LEU A 126 11.98 6.83 2.36
CA LEU A 126 13.43 7.07 2.44
C LEU A 126 13.84 7.61 3.82
N SER A 127 14.96 7.10 4.35
CA SER A 127 15.51 7.48 5.67
C SER A 127 15.90 8.95 5.79
N GLU A 128 16.29 9.56 4.67
CA GLU A 128 16.74 10.95 4.59
C GLU A 128 15.57 11.95 4.49
N THR A 129 14.33 11.45 4.43
CA THR A 129 13.13 12.29 4.38
C THR A 129 12.45 12.38 5.74
N GLY A 130 12.20 13.60 6.22
CA GLY A 130 11.62 13.85 7.55
C GLY A 130 10.09 13.85 7.60
N ASP A 131 9.41 13.79 6.46
CA ASP A 131 7.95 13.76 6.38
C ASP A 131 7.38 12.33 6.51
N SER A 132 6.08 12.14 6.33
CA SER A 132 5.44 10.81 6.27
C SER A 132 5.25 10.29 4.85
N ILE A 133 5.79 10.98 3.84
CA ILE A 133 5.54 10.69 2.42
C ILE A 133 6.52 9.63 1.93
N SER A 134 6.01 8.63 1.20
CA SER A 134 6.81 7.64 0.49
C SER A 134 7.07 8.10 -0.95
N ASP A 135 8.29 7.87 -1.43
CA ASP A 135 8.77 8.28 -2.74
C ASP A 135 8.55 7.17 -3.78
N ARG A 136 7.93 7.50 -4.92
CA ARG A 136 7.72 6.58 -6.05
C ARG A 136 8.93 6.55 -6.99
N VAL A 137 9.62 7.68 -7.13
CA VAL A 137 10.86 7.82 -7.90
C VAL A 137 11.80 8.72 -7.11
N PHE A 138 13.08 8.36 -7.02
CA PHE A 138 14.04 9.04 -6.15
C PHE A 138 15.47 9.03 -6.70
N CYS A 139 16.33 9.88 -6.15
CA CYS A 139 17.78 9.78 -6.34
C CYS A 139 18.36 8.76 -5.36
N LEU A 140 19.34 7.96 -5.79
CA LEU A 140 20.08 7.07 -4.88
C LEU A 140 20.84 7.86 -3.80
N SER A 141 21.07 7.27 -2.63
CA SER A 141 21.93 7.82 -1.58
C SER A 141 23.40 7.57 -1.89
N VAL A 142 24.30 8.26 -1.19
CA VAL A 142 25.74 7.98 -1.26
C VAL A 142 26.05 6.55 -0.83
N ASP A 143 25.34 6.01 0.16
CA ASP A 143 25.57 4.64 0.64
C ASP A 143 25.15 3.60 -0.40
N GLU A 144 24.03 3.82 -1.09
CA GLU A 144 23.61 2.99 -2.21
C GLU A 144 24.59 3.09 -3.39
N VAL A 145 25.04 4.29 -3.73
CA VAL A 145 26.04 4.50 -4.79
C VAL A 145 27.37 3.80 -4.44
N LYS A 146 27.75 3.77 -3.15
CA LYS A 146 28.96 3.11 -2.66
C LYS A 146 28.81 1.60 -2.49
N ASN A 147 27.59 1.07 -2.47
CA ASN A 147 27.35 -0.35 -2.29
C ASN A 147 28.19 -1.16 -3.31
N PRO A 148 29.06 -2.09 -2.85
CA PRO A 148 29.89 -2.90 -3.74
C PRO A 148 29.10 -3.62 -4.84
N ALA A 149 27.87 -4.06 -4.55
CA ALA A 149 27.00 -4.74 -5.51
C ALA A 149 26.53 -3.81 -6.64
N TYR A 150 26.29 -2.52 -6.34
CA TYR A 150 25.72 -1.58 -7.31
C TYR A 150 26.80 -0.79 -8.06
N LYS A 151 28.01 -0.69 -7.50
CA LYS A 151 29.11 0.17 -7.96
C LYS A 151 29.40 0.06 -9.46
N ALA A 152 29.32 -1.14 -10.04
CA ALA A 152 29.59 -1.36 -11.46
C ALA A 152 28.63 -0.59 -12.37
N ILE A 153 27.40 -0.33 -11.89
CA ILE A 153 26.35 0.38 -12.60
C ILE A 153 26.27 1.83 -12.11
N THR A 154 26.24 2.07 -10.80
CA THR A 154 26.07 3.42 -10.22
C THR A 154 27.28 4.30 -10.51
N ARG A 155 28.49 3.76 -10.48
CA ARG A 155 29.75 4.50 -10.70
C ARG A 155 30.40 4.17 -12.04
N LYS A 156 29.62 3.65 -13.00
CA LYS A 156 30.04 3.43 -14.38
C LYS A 156 30.56 4.74 -14.97
N ILE A 157 31.70 4.68 -15.68
CA ILE A 157 32.23 5.84 -16.40
C ILE A 157 31.36 6.08 -17.64
N TRP A 158 30.97 7.33 -17.88
CA TRP A 158 30.24 7.72 -19.10
C TRP A 158 30.89 8.94 -19.75
N THR A 159 30.58 9.14 -21.03
CA THR A 159 30.96 10.35 -21.76
C THR A 159 29.82 11.35 -21.69
N PRO A 160 29.99 12.51 -21.03
CA PRO A 160 28.95 13.53 -20.92
C PRO A 160 28.49 14.02 -22.29
N GLN A 161 27.17 13.96 -22.54
CA GLN A 161 26.59 14.75 -23.61
C GLN A 161 26.33 16.18 -23.09
N ARG A 162 26.78 17.19 -23.83
CA ARG A 162 26.48 18.62 -23.59
C ARG A 162 26.62 19.10 -22.13
N GLY A 163 27.75 18.81 -21.48
CA GLY A 163 28.08 19.40 -20.17
C GLY A 163 27.50 18.69 -18.94
N MET A 164 26.73 17.61 -19.12
CA MET A 164 26.22 16.78 -18.02
C MET A 164 27.31 15.90 -17.39
N ARG A 165 28.13 16.52 -16.56
CA ARG A 165 29.27 15.85 -15.92
C ARG A 165 28.90 15.14 -14.63
N TYR A 166 27.69 15.37 -14.12
CA TYR A 166 27.28 14.93 -12.80
C TYR A 166 25.82 14.48 -12.76
N TYR A 167 25.50 13.62 -11.79
CA TYR A 167 24.12 13.41 -11.36
C TYR A 167 24.01 13.47 -9.83
N TRP A 168 22.90 14.03 -9.33
CA TRP A 168 22.68 14.19 -7.90
C TRP A 168 22.38 12.87 -7.17
N THR A 169 22.91 12.74 -5.96
CA THR A 169 22.41 11.78 -4.96
C THR A 169 21.45 12.50 -4.01
N ARG A 170 20.67 11.77 -3.22
CA ARG A 170 19.81 12.37 -2.17
C ARG A 170 20.53 12.70 -0.86
N SER A 171 21.84 12.47 -0.75
CA SER A 171 22.56 12.65 0.51
C SER A 171 23.05 14.09 0.68
N PRO A 172 22.69 14.78 1.78
CA PRO A 172 23.20 16.11 2.07
C PRO A 172 24.69 16.04 2.45
N ARG A 173 25.43 17.11 2.16
CA ARG A 173 26.79 17.27 2.68
C ARG A 173 26.75 17.82 4.10
N GLU A 174 27.30 17.04 5.02
CA GLU A 174 27.48 17.41 6.43
C GLU A 174 28.16 18.77 6.59
N ASN A 175 27.81 19.49 7.68
CA ASN A 175 28.37 20.79 8.03
C ASN A 175 28.16 21.90 6.99
N THR A 176 27.23 21.70 6.05
CA THR A 176 26.78 22.72 5.10
C THR A 176 25.28 22.60 4.90
N THR A 177 24.61 23.70 4.56
CA THR A 177 23.17 23.72 4.29
C THR A 177 22.83 23.80 2.80
N ASN A 178 23.83 24.03 1.94
CA ASN A 178 23.61 24.31 0.52
C ASN A 178 24.39 23.38 -0.41
N GLN A 179 24.96 22.29 0.09
CA GLN A 179 25.66 21.30 -0.74
C GLN A 179 25.09 19.90 -0.54
N ALA A 180 24.98 19.17 -1.64
CA ALA A 180 24.62 17.75 -1.66
C ALA A 180 25.71 16.96 -2.38
N TYR A 181 25.73 15.65 -2.17
CA TYR A 181 26.65 14.76 -2.88
C TYR A 181 26.11 14.44 -4.29
N MET A 182 27.03 14.26 -5.23
CA MET A 182 26.78 13.92 -6.62
C MET A 182 27.86 12.98 -7.14
N VAL A 183 27.55 12.25 -8.19
CA VAL A 183 28.49 11.35 -8.87
C VAL A 183 28.95 11.99 -10.16
N GLN A 184 30.25 11.99 -10.38
CA GLN A 184 30.91 12.52 -11.56
C GLN A 184 30.98 11.49 -12.69
N TYR A 185 31.14 11.95 -13.92
CA TYR A 185 31.22 11.13 -15.13
C TYR A 185 32.32 10.06 -15.13
N ASN A 186 33.34 10.25 -14.30
CA ASN A 186 34.44 9.30 -14.08
C ASN A 186 34.18 8.34 -12.90
N GLY A 187 32.96 8.33 -12.33
CA GLY A 187 32.56 7.47 -11.22
C GLY A 187 33.02 7.95 -9.84
N HIS A 188 33.64 9.14 -9.71
CA HIS A 188 33.97 9.70 -8.40
C HIS A 188 32.75 10.35 -7.74
N ILE A 189 32.68 10.26 -6.41
CA ILE A 189 31.66 10.95 -5.61
C ILE A 189 32.27 12.26 -5.12
N ALA A 190 31.57 13.37 -5.37
CA ALA A 190 31.95 14.71 -4.92
C ALA A 190 30.72 15.41 -4.34
N SER A 191 30.90 16.60 -3.78
CA SER A 191 29.79 17.46 -3.36
C SER A 191 29.88 18.81 -4.04
N SER A 192 28.75 19.43 -4.32
CA SER A 192 28.69 20.81 -4.84
C SER A 192 27.42 21.51 -4.37
N ARG A 193 27.34 22.81 -4.67
CA ARG A 193 26.17 23.63 -4.38
C ARG A 193 24.94 23.05 -5.08
N VAL A 194 23.84 22.94 -4.36
CA VAL A 194 22.56 22.38 -4.86
C VAL A 194 21.96 23.14 -6.03
N SER A 195 22.39 24.38 -6.25
CA SER A 195 22.00 25.21 -7.39
C SER A 195 22.80 24.96 -8.67
N LEU A 196 23.77 24.04 -8.67
CA LEU A 196 24.57 23.72 -9.86
C LEU A 196 23.70 23.09 -10.95
N THR A 197 23.64 23.72 -12.12
CA THR A 197 22.83 23.30 -13.28
C THR A 197 23.54 22.33 -14.22
N GLU A 198 24.83 22.07 -14.00
CA GLU A 198 25.60 21.05 -14.76
C GLU A 198 25.34 19.62 -14.28
N ALA A 199 24.59 19.47 -13.19
CA ALA A 199 24.22 18.19 -12.61
C ALA A 199 22.78 17.83 -12.99
N GLY A 200 22.62 16.66 -13.61
CA GLY A 200 21.32 16.09 -13.93
C GLY A 200 20.81 15.18 -12.83
N VAL A 201 19.84 14.34 -13.21
CA VAL A 201 19.21 13.36 -12.32
C VAL A 201 19.35 11.98 -12.93
N ARG A 202 19.64 10.99 -12.09
CA ARG A 202 19.63 9.58 -12.50
C ARG A 202 18.54 8.89 -11.68
N PRO A 203 17.29 8.87 -12.17
CA PRO A 203 16.16 8.39 -11.39
C PRO A 203 16.31 6.92 -11.05
N ALA A 204 15.89 6.56 -9.84
CA ALA A 204 15.69 5.20 -9.39
C ALA A 204 14.24 5.03 -8.92
N PHE A 205 13.73 3.81 -9.07
CA PHE A 205 12.41 3.44 -8.56
C PHE A 205 12.42 1.97 -8.16
N VAL A 206 11.37 1.54 -7.46
CA VAL A 206 11.18 0.15 -7.10
C VAL A 206 9.95 -0.38 -7.83
N ILE A 207 10.09 -1.51 -8.52
CA ILE A 207 8.94 -2.24 -9.07
C ILE A 207 8.55 -3.32 -8.07
N GLN A 208 7.25 -3.40 -7.77
CA GLN A 208 6.69 -4.45 -6.93
C GLN A 208 6.97 -5.82 -7.55
N LYS A 209 7.34 -6.82 -6.73
CA LYS A 209 7.42 -8.21 -7.20
C LYS A 209 6.03 -8.66 -7.65
N GLY A 210 5.87 -9.01 -8.94
CA GLY A 210 4.68 -9.71 -9.44
C GLY A 210 4.55 -11.07 -8.75
N GLU A 211 3.31 -11.59 -8.66
CA GLU A 211 2.82 -12.60 -7.72
C GLU A 211 3.87 -13.26 -6.80
N PRO A 212 3.80 -12.97 -5.49
CA PRO A 212 4.85 -13.31 -4.55
C PRO A 212 5.09 -14.82 -4.49
N ASP A 213 6.35 -15.20 -4.32
CA ASP A 213 6.62 -16.40 -3.53
C ASP A 213 5.91 -16.16 -2.19
N ASN A 214 4.99 -17.04 -1.83
CA ASN A 214 4.26 -17.02 -0.55
C ASN A 214 5.20 -17.38 0.62
N THR A 215 6.34 -16.71 0.75
CA THR A 215 7.33 -16.96 1.79
C THR A 215 8.02 -15.71 2.35
N GLN A 216 7.63 -14.48 1.95
CA GLN A 216 7.99 -13.26 2.69
C GLN A 216 6.87 -12.21 2.58
N GLY A 217 6.27 -11.85 3.73
CA GLY A 217 5.01 -11.13 3.84
C GLY A 217 4.96 -9.73 3.23
N ARG A 218 3.85 -9.39 2.58
CA ARG A 218 3.49 -8.03 2.18
C ARG A 218 3.24 -7.18 3.42
N ILE A 219 3.95 -6.06 3.56
CA ILE A 219 3.69 -5.06 4.60
C ILE A 219 2.45 -4.26 4.20
N TRP A 220 1.52 -4.07 5.13
CA TRP A 220 0.27 -3.35 4.91
C TRP A 220 0.28 -2.02 5.66
N TYR A 221 -0.31 -0.98 5.07
CA TYR A 221 -0.47 0.34 5.69
C TYR A 221 -1.95 0.68 5.88
N THR A 222 -2.26 1.51 6.87
CA THR A 222 -3.62 2.06 7.03
C THR A 222 -4.07 2.72 5.73
N GLY A 223 -5.25 2.37 5.25
CA GLY A 223 -5.75 2.85 3.96
C GLY A 223 -5.68 1.83 2.83
N ASP A 224 -4.75 0.87 2.91
CA ASP A 224 -4.62 -0.20 1.92
C ASP A 224 -5.91 -1.01 1.84
N THR A 225 -6.25 -1.47 0.64
CA THR A 225 -7.49 -2.22 0.40
C THR A 225 -7.23 -3.60 -0.16
N MET A 226 -8.17 -4.50 0.10
CA MET A 226 -8.23 -5.84 -0.46
C MET A 226 -9.67 -6.25 -0.72
N GLU A 227 -9.86 -7.15 -1.67
CA GLU A 227 -11.16 -7.76 -1.91
C GLU A 227 -11.24 -9.15 -1.29
N ARG A 228 -12.41 -9.49 -0.75
CA ARG A 228 -12.76 -10.85 -0.34
C ARG A 228 -14.19 -11.17 -0.76
N SER A 229 -14.40 -12.40 -1.18
CA SER A 229 -15.74 -12.92 -1.49
C SER A 229 -16.35 -13.59 -0.25
N ILE A 230 -17.57 -13.20 0.08
CA ILE A 230 -18.39 -13.81 1.12
C ILE A 230 -19.75 -14.14 0.50
N ALA A 231 -20.15 -15.41 0.55
CA ALA A 231 -21.42 -15.89 -0.02
C ALA A 231 -21.62 -15.47 -1.50
N GLY A 232 -20.58 -15.60 -2.33
CA GLY A 232 -20.62 -15.26 -3.75
C GLY A 232 -20.62 -13.76 -4.08
N LYS A 233 -20.44 -12.88 -3.08
CA LYS A 233 -20.37 -11.42 -3.27
C LYS A 233 -19.00 -10.90 -2.88
N SER A 234 -18.38 -10.11 -3.78
CA SER A 234 -17.11 -9.43 -3.49
C SER A 234 -17.35 -8.19 -2.64
N TYR A 235 -16.54 -8.03 -1.59
CA TYR A 235 -16.52 -6.87 -0.72
C TYR A 235 -15.10 -6.32 -0.60
N THR A 236 -14.99 -4.99 -0.59
CA THR A 236 -13.73 -4.30 -0.30
C THR A 236 -13.54 -4.18 1.21
N PHE A 237 -12.34 -4.51 1.67
CA PHE A 237 -11.88 -4.34 3.03
C PHE A 237 -10.70 -3.37 3.05
N ARG A 238 -10.63 -2.51 4.06
CA ARG A 238 -9.55 -1.55 4.25
C ARG A 238 -8.77 -1.84 5.52
N CYS A 239 -7.44 -1.76 5.43
CA CYS A 239 -6.54 -1.81 6.56
C CYS A 239 -6.81 -0.62 7.50
N ILE A 240 -7.19 -0.91 8.74
CA ILE A 240 -7.42 0.09 9.79
C ILE A 240 -6.34 0.07 10.87
N ASP A 241 -5.59 -1.02 10.98
CA ASP A 241 -4.47 -1.15 11.91
C ASP A 241 -3.39 -2.09 11.34
N PRO A 242 -2.22 -1.58 10.96
CA PRO A 242 -1.15 -2.38 10.40
C PRO A 242 -0.35 -3.19 11.45
N ASP A 243 -0.50 -2.93 12.76
CA ASP A 243 0.19 -3.66 13.84
C ASP A 243 -0.84 -4.18 14.86
N TYR A 244 -1.85 -4.90 14.34
CA TYR A 244 -2.98 -5.35 15.14
C TYR A 244 -2.58 -6.40 16.17
N CYS A 245 -3.00 -6.12 17.42
CA CYS A 245 -2.93 -7.05 18.54
C CYS A 245 -4.32 -7.62 18.85
N ASP A 246 -4.43 -8.95 18.81
CA ASP A 246 -5.67 -9.68 19.04
C ASP A 246 -6.08 -9.74 20.53
N ALA A 247 -7.21 -10.41 20.83
CA ALA A 247 -7.71 -10.52 22.20
C ALA A 247 -6.80 -11.37 23.12
N GLY A 248 -5.90 -12.18 22.54
CA GLY A 248 -4.87 -12.94 23.24
C GLY A 248 -3.57 -12.16 23.47
N SER A 249 -3.49 -10.90 23.02
CA SER A 249 -2.26 -10.10 22.98
C SER A 249 -1.20 -10.63 22.00
N ASN A 250 -1.61 -11.40 21.00
CA ASN A 250 -0.73 -11.82 19.92
C ASN A 250 -0.70 -10.72 18.85
N ARG A 251 0.50 -10.38 18.37
CA ARG A 251 0.66 -9.58 17.14
C ARG A 251 0.41 -10.50 15.96
N ASN A 252 -0.69 -10.24 15.24
CA ASN A 252 -1.17 -11.14 14.19
C ASN A 252 -1.04 -10.57 12.78
N GLY A 253 -0.67 -9.29 12.63
CA GLY A 253 -0.48 -8.63 11.34
C GLY A 253 -1.43 -7.45 11.14
N ALA A 254 -1.93 -7.23 9.92
CA ALA A 254 -2.80 -6.09 9.61
C ALA A 254 -4.27 -6.43 9.76
N LEU A 255 -5.03 -5.62 10.50
CA LEU A 255 -6.47 -5.68 10.61
C LEU A 255 -7.14 -4.96 9.45
N PHE A 256 -7.95 -5.69 8.71
CA PHE A 256 -8.78 -5.21 7.62
C PHE A 256 -10.25 -5.22 8.02
N LEU A 257 -10.95 -4.12 7.81
CA LEU A 257 -12.39 -3.98 8.10
C LEU A 257 -13.16 -3.75 6.80
N CYS A 258 -14.32 -4.40 6.67
CA CYS A 258 -15.18 -4.22 5.50
C CYS A 258 -15.64 -2.76 5.36
N ASP A 259 -15.57 -2.25 4.13
CA ASP A 259 -15.98 -0.88 3.79
C ASP A 259 -17.49 -0.70 3.77
N THR A 260 -18.24 -1.79 3.74
CA THR A 260 -19.70 -1.79 3.66
C THR A 260 -20.30 -2.63 4.79
N ILE A 261 -21.59 -2.39 5.06
CA ILE A 261 -22.36 -3.21 5.99
C ILE A 261 -23.10 -4.26 5.15
N ILE A 262 -22.81 -5.54 5.40
CA ILE A 262 -23.54 -6.67 4.86
C ILE A 262 -24.93 -6.69 5.53
N GLY A 263 -25.98 -6.78 4.71
CA GLY A 263 -27.36 -6.64 5.18
C GLY A 263 -27.77 -7.64 6.26
N GLY A 264 -28.60 -7.21 7.22
CA GLY A 264 -29.09 -8.08 8.32
C GLY A 264 -30.03 -9.21 7.88
N SER A 265 -30.43 -9.24 6.59
CA SER A 265 -31.14 -10.36 5.98
C SER A 265 -30.23 -11.53 5.62
N GLU A 266 -28.92 -11.32 5.53
CA GLU A 266 -27.94 -12.35 5.14
C GLU A 266 -27.68 -13.32 6.32
N SER A 267 -27.53 -12.78 7.54
CA SER A 267 -27.47 -13.58 8.77
C SER A 267 -27.92 -12.78 9.99
N LEU A 268 -28.54 -13.47 10.96
CA LEU A 268 -28.79 -12.97 12.31
C LEU A 268 -27.53 -13.12 13.17
N PHE A 269 -27.50 -12.44 14.34
CA PHE A 269 -26.46 -12.72 15.35
C PHE A 269 -26.59 -14.15 15.86
N ASP A 270 -27.75 -14.48 16.43
CA ASP A 270 -28.11 -15.81 16.92
C ASP A 270 -29.63 -15.90 17.13
N GLY A 271 -30.18 -17.11 17.12
CA GLY A 271 -31.60 -17.33 17.40
C GLY A 271 -32.03 -17.14 18.87
N ARG A 272 -31.11 -17.19 19.85
CA ARG A 272 -31.47 -17.22 21.30
C ARG A 272 -30.46 -16.58 22.25
N ALA A 273 -29.16 -16.56 21.94
CA ALA A 273 -28.11 -16.20 22.90
C ALA A 273 -27.05 -15.26 22.31
N ASN A 274 -26.44 -14.44 23.16
CA ASN A 274 -25.43 -13.44 22.77
C ASN A 274 -23.98 -13.93 22.82
N ALA A 275 -23.77 -15.24 22.91
CA ALA A 275 -22.45 -15.83 23.03
C ALA A 275 -21.78 -15.95 21.65
N TRP A 276 -20.76 -15.12 21.37
CA TRP A 276 -20.03 -15.13 20.10
C TRP A 276 -19.55 -16.53 19.70
N GLU A 277 -19.00 -17.28 20.66
CA GLU A 277 -18.38 -18.58 20.43
C GLU A 277 -19.33 -19.62 19.81
N ALA A 278 -20.63 -19.48 20.07
CA ALA A 278 -21.68 -20.40 19.63
C ALA A 278 -22.68 -19.72 18.67
N SER A 279 -22.41 -18.48 18.25
CA SER A 279 -23.36 -17.69 17.47
C SER A 279 -23.47 -18.17 16.01
N ASP A 280 -24.69 -18.19 15.49
CA ASP A 280 -24.97 -18.48 14.08
C ASP A 280 -24.20 -17.54 13.14
N LEU A 281 -24.06 -16.26 13.49
CA LEU A 281 -23.31 -15.27 12.72
C LEU A 281 -21.84 -15.65 12.54
N ARG A 282 -21.19 -16.08 13.62
CA ARG A 282 -19.78 -16.50 13.58
C ARG A 282 -19.61 -17.71 12.65
N ALA A 283 -20.50 -18.69 12.77
CA ALA A 283 -20.50 -19.89 11.94
C ALA A 283 -20.68 -19.54 10.46
N TRP A 284 -21.67 -18.70 10.15
CA TRP A 284 -21.94 -18.23 8.79
C TRP A 284 -20.74 -17.49 8.19
N LEU A 285 -20.17 -16.51 8.91
CA LEU A 285 -19.00 -15.76 8.44
C LEU A 285 -17.81 -16.66 8.09
N ASN A 286 -17.51 -17.61 8.96
CA ASN A 286 -16.38 -18.52 8.77
C ASN A 286 -16.71 -19.69 7.83
N GLN A 287 -17.95 -19.88 7.40
CA GLN A 287 -18.32 -20.87 6.37
C GLN A 287 -18.33 -20.24 4.98
N GLU A 288 -18.90 -19.05 4.85
CA GLU A 288 -19.16 -18.38 3.58
C GLU A 288 -17.95 -17.58 3.04
N LEU A 289 -16.87 -17.47 3.81
CA LEU A 289 -15.62 -16.92 3.33
C LEU A 289 -14.93 -17.90 2.36
N GLU A 290 -14.82 -17.49 1.11
CA GLU A 290 -14.29 -18.31 0.02
C GLU A 290 -12.75 -18.35 0.01
N ASP A 291 -12.11 -17.18 -0.05
CA ASP A 291 -10.65 -17.05 -0.07
C ASP A 291 -10.08 -16.79 1.33
N ARG A 292 -9.19 -17.68 1.76
CA ARG A 292 -8.55 -17.69 3.07
C ARG A 292 -7.05 -17.51 3.01
N GLU A 293 -6.50 -17.23 1.84
CA GLU A 293 -5.06 -17.06 1.68
C GLU A 293 -4.54 -15.89 2.53
N ASN A 294 -3.42 -16.15 3.21
CA ASN A 294 -2.70 -15.21 4.05
C ASN A 294 -3.48 -14.65 5.25
N LEU A 295 -4.64 -15.23 5.60
CA LEU A 295 -5.41 -14.84 6.77
C LEU A 295 -4.86 -15.48 8.05
N ALA A 296 -4.66 -14.67 9.08
CA ALA A 296 -4.22 -15.12 10.38
C ALA A 296 -5.37 -15.75 11.18
N GLU A 297 -5.10 -16.89 11.82
CA GLU A 297 -5.95 -17.41 12.89
C GLU A 297 -5.92 -16.45 14.08
N THR A 298 -7.01 -15.70 14.28
CA THR A 298 -7.04 -14.59 15.24
C THR A 298 -7.82 -14.98 16.48
N VAL A 299 -7.28 -14.71 17.68
CA VAL A 299 -8.05 -14.94 18.93
C VAL A 299 -9.15 -13.88 19.05
N THR A 300 -10.40 -14.32 18.90
CA THR A 300 -11.61 -13.47 18.92
C THR A 300 -12.43 -13.64 20.20
N THR A 301 -11.89 -14.35 21.17
CA THR A 301 -12.54 -14.66 22.45
C THR A 301 -13.05 -13.39 23.13
N CYS A 302 -14.27 -13.44 23.69
CA CYS A 302 -14.87 -12.36 24.49
C CYS A 302 -14.87 -12.73 25.99
N PRO A 303 -13.78 -12.46 26.73
CA PRO A 303 -13.69 -12.77 28.17
C PRO A 303 -14.52 -11.82 29.05
N PHE A 304 -15.15 -10.80 28.46
CA PHE A 304 -15.90 -9.79 29.19
C PHE A 304 -17.29 -9.55 28.59
N THR A 305 -18.22 -9.19 29.46
CA THR A 305 -19.50 -8.56 29.12
C THR A 305 -19.47 -7.11 29.57
N TYR A 306 -20.32 -6.29 28.98
CA TYR A 306 -20.39 -4.88 29.33
C TYR A 306 -21.84 -4.43 29.55
N ALA A 307 -22.06 -3.53 30.51
CA ALA A 307 -23.30 -2.78 30.66
C ALA A 307 -23.05 -1.31 30.33
N GLY A 308 -23.95 -0.67 29.59
CA GLY A 308 -23.83 0.74 29.22
C GLY A 308 -24.13 0.98 27.75
N LYS A 309 -23.96 2.22 27.29
CA LYS A 309 -24.12 2.62 25.90
C LYS A 309 -23.38 3.92 25.64
N SER A 310 -23.00 4.15 24.38
CA SER A 310 -22.50 5.44 23.92
C SER A 310 -23.58 6.25 23.19
N ASN A 311 -23.25 7.48 22.81
CA ASN A 311 -24.13 8.41 22.12
C ASN A 311 -23.34 9.45 21.32
N ASN A 312 -24.05 10.19 20.46
CA ASN A 312 -23.53 11.36 19.72
C ASN A 312 -22.28 11.05 18.86
N TYR A 313 -22.20 9.86 18.26
CA TYR A 313 -21.07 9.42 17.44
C TYR A 313 -19.72 9.46 18.19
N GLN A 314 -19.79 9.33 19.51
CA GLN A 314 -18.63 9.32 20.39
C GLN A 314 -18.71 8.09 21.28
N ILE A 315 -17.57 7.45 21.48
CA ILE A 315 -17.45 6.27 22.35
C ILE A 315 -16.32 6.50 23.36
N SER A 316 -16.57 6.12 24.61
CA SER A 316 -15.59 6.22 25.69
C SER A 316 -15.71 5.02 26.59
N ALA A 317 -14.57 4.50 27.07
CA ALA A 317 -14.55 3.37 28.01
C ALA A 317 -15.35 3.67 29.29
N ARG A 318 -15.47 4.95 29.68
CA ARG A 318 -16.24 5.38 30.87
C ARG A 318 -17.74 5.14 30.74
N SER A 319 -18.24 5.02 29.51
CA SER A 319 -19.66 4.77 29.23
C SER A 319 -20.05 3.30 29.42
N PHE A 320 -19.09 2.41 29.72
CA PHE A 320 -19.30 0.98 29.83
C PHE A 320 -18.71 0.41 31.12
N THR A 321 -19.52 -0.40 31.81
CA THR A 321 -19.10 -1.16 32.99
C THR A 321 -18.71 -2.57 32.58
N LYS A 322 -17.42 -2.89 32.70
CA LYS A 322 -16.83 -4.18 32.34
C LYS A 322 -17.11 -5.25 33.40
N ARG A 323 -17.48 -6.47 32.99
CA ARG A 323 -17.65 -7.65 33.87
C ARG A 323 -17.00 -8.88 33.26
N SER A 324 -16.23 -9.61 34.05
CA SER A 324 -15.61 -10.88 33.62
C SER A 324 -16.67 -11.96 33.41
N ARG A 325 -16.45 -12.82 32.41
CA ARG A 325 -17.22 -14.06 32.21
C ARG A 325 -16.25 -15.21 31.91
N PRO A 326 -16.64 -16.46 32.19
CA PRO A 326 -15.92 -17.61 31.66
C PRO A 326 -15.91 -17.51 30.13
N GLY A 327 -14.73 -17.34 29.55
CA GLY A 327 -14.54 -17.30 28.10
C GLY A 327 -14.18 -18.68 27.58
N ILE A 328 -14.79 -19.10 26.47
CA ILE A 328 -14.30 -20.22 25.67
C ILE A 328 -13.30 -19.64 24.68
N LYS A 329 -12.08 -20.18 24.64
CA LYS A 329 -11.07 -19.74 23.68
C LYS A 329 -11.55 -20.11 22.27
N VAL A 330 -11.75 -19.09 21.45
CA VAL A 330 -12.11 -19.20 20.04
C VAL A 330 -11.13 -18.41 19.18
N THR A 331 -10.83 -18.96 18.01
CA THR A 331 -10.11 -18.31 16.93
C THR A 331 -10.99 -18.25 15.68
N ASP A 332 -10.83 -17.19 14.90
CA ASP A 332 -11.54 -16.99 13.64
C ASP A 332 -10.59 -16.37 12.60
N GLN A 333 -10.83 -16.65 11.31
CA GLN A 333 -10.16 -15.98 10.21
C GLN A 333 -10.93 -14.72 9.77
N ILE A 334 -12.23 -14.68 10.02
CA ILE A 334 -13.09 -13.51 9.80
C ILE A 334 -14.10 -13.37 10.96
N PHE A 335 -14.30 -12.14 11.42
CA PHE A 335 -15.02 -11.87 12.67
C PHE A 335 -15.62 -10.47 12.71
N CYS A 336 -16.57 -10.23 13.63
CA CYS A 336 -17.02 -8.88 13.95
C CYS A 336 -16.09 -8.24 14.99
N LEU A 337 -15.86 -6.93 14.94
CA LEU A 337 -15.06 -6.25 15.98
C LEU A 337 -15.66 -6.44 17.39
N SER A 338 -14.82 -6.44 18.42
CA SER A 338 -15.24 -6.38 19.81
C SER A 338 -15.54 -4.95 20.24
N LEU A 339 -16.19 -4.76 21.39
CA LEU A 339 -16.37 -3.45 22.01
C LEU A 339 -15.01 -2.83 22.38
N GLU A 340 -14.04 -3.63 22.81
CA GLU A 340 -12.68 -3.18 23.08
C GLU A 340 -11.96 -2.68 21.82
N GLU A 341 -12.15 -3.34 20.68
CA GLU A 341 -11.65 -2.88 19.39
C GLU A 341 -12.40 -1.63 18.92
N ALA A 342 -13.73 -1.57 19.10
CA ALA A 342 -14.50 -0.38 18.78
C ALA A 342 -14.06 0.84 19.61
N LEU A 343 -13.67 0.62 20.87
CA LEU A 343 -13.08 1.66 21.72
C LEU A 343 -11.67 2.08 21.28
N ARG A 344 -10.91 1.18 20.64
CA ARG A 344 -9.57 1.44 20.12
C ARG A 344 -9.62 2.20 18.79
N TYR A 345 -10.62 1.94 17.97
CA TYR A 345 -10.82 2.55 16.65
C TYR A 345 -12.12 3.37 16.59
N PRO A 346 -12.26 4.43 17.40
CA PRO A 346 -13.51 5.20 17.48
C PRO A 346 -13.84 5.93 16.18
N ASP A 347 -12.82 6.40 15.45
CA ASP A 347 -12.97 7.25 14.28
C ASP A 347 -13.53 6.52 13.06
N ILE A 348 -13.42 5.19 13.00
CA ILE A 348 -13.81 4.40 11.82
C ILE A 348 -15.21 3.78 11.95
N LEU A 349 -15.85 3.87 13.12
CA LEU A 349 -17.12 3.17 13.40
C LEU A 349 -18.25 3.60 12.47
N TRP A 350 -18.35 4.90 12.18
CA TRP A 350 -19.39 5.47 11.32
C TRP A 350 -18.88 5.93 9.95
N ARG A 351 -17.63 5.58 9.60
CA ARG A 351 -17.02 5.85 8.29
C ARG A 351 -17.02 4.58 7.45
N LEU A 352 -17.84 4.57 6.41
CA LEU A 352 -17.94 3.52 5.41
C LEU A 352 -17.25 3.96 4.11
N GLY A 353 -16.76 3.01 3.32
CA GLY A 353 -16.16 3.29 2.01
C GLY A 353 -14.95 4.22 2.02
N GLY A 354 -14.28 4.39 3.16
CA GLY A 354 -13.09 5.24 3.28
C GLY A 354 -13.36 6.72 3.37
N ALA A 355 -14.59 7.10 3.69
CA ALA A 355 -14.93 8.50 3.91
C ALA A 355 -14.05 9.13 5.01
N GLU A 356 -13.70 10.41 4.82
CA GLU A 356 -12.97 11.20 5.81
C GLU A 356 -13.86 11.59 7.01
N GLU A 357 -15.17 11.64 6.81
CA GLU A 357 -16.18 11.99 7.81
C GLU A 357 -17.22 10.89 7.98
N ASN A 358 -17.95 10.94 9.10
CA ASN A 358 -19.04 9.99 9.36
C ASN A 358 -20.11 10.09 8.27
N ASN A 359 -20.31 9.01 7.53
CA ASN A 359 -21.32 8.90 6.47
C ASN A 359 -22.39 7.85 6.79
N PHE A 360 -22.19 7.01 7.81
CA PHE A 360 -23.21 6.12 8.35
C PHE A 360 -24.06 6.83 9.42
N ILE A 361 -24.82 7.83 8.97
CA ILE A 361 -25.64 8.71 9.82
C ILE A 361 -27.15 8.57 9.59
N ASN A 362 -27.55 7.74 8.64
CA ASN A 362 -28.94 7.47 8.27
C ASN A 362 -29.18 5.96 8.21
N ALA A 363 -30.38 5.53 8.60
CA ALA A 363 -30.79 4.15 8.41
C ALA A 363 -30.90 3.86 6.90
N GLY A 364 -30.20 2.82 6.44
CA GLY A 364 -30.46 2.26 5.12
C GLY A 364 -31.82 1.54 5.11
N THR A 365 -32.30 1.18 3.92
CA THR A 365 -33.57 0.46 3.74
C THR A 365 -33.59 -0.89 4.48
N PHE A 366 -32.43 -1.48 4.75
CA PHE A 366 -32.29 -2.82 5.35
C PHE A 366 -31.34 -2.90 6.55
N THR A 367 -30.61 -1.83 6.89
CA THR A 367 -29.58 -1.85 7.94
C THR A 367 -29.62 -0.59 8.81
N THR A 368 -29.90 -0.77 10.10
CA THR A 368 -29.88 0.26 11.14
C THR A 368 -28.62 0.23 12.01
N GLY A 369 -27.71 -0.71 11.74
CA GLY A 369 -26.45 -0.85 12.46
C GLY A 369 -25.69 -2.07 12.00
N TYR A 370 -24.60 -2.38 12.69
CA TYR A 370 -23.87 -3.63 12.53
C TYR A 370 -23.42 -4.21 13.88
N TRP A 371 -23.34 -5.53 13.96
CA TRP A 371 -22.98 -6.24 15.18
C TRP A 371 -21.51 -6.08 15.57
N LEU A 372 -21.27 -5.95 16.87
CA LEU A 372 -19.99 -6.26 17.52
C LEU A 372 -20.10 -7.65 18.15
N ARG A 373 -18.98 -8.36 18.25
CA ARG A 373 -18.97 -9.70 18.86
C ARG A 373 -19.14 -9.70 20.38
N THR A 374 -19.04 -8.54 21.03
CA THR A 374 -19.09 -8.46 22.49
C THR A 374 -20.53 -8.62 23.02
N PRO A 375 -20.76 -9.55 23.95
CA PRO A 375 -22.05 -9.73 24.62
C PRO A 375 -22.37 -8.57 25.58
N ALA A 376 -23.64 -8.16 25.63
CA ALA A 376 -24.12 -7.28 26.69
C ALA A 376 -24.29 -8.05 28.01
N ALA A 377 -24.01 -7.39 29.13
CA ALA A 377 -24.30 -7.93 30.45
C ALA A 377 -25.83 -7.94 30.69
N GLY A 378 -26.36 -9.03 31.24
CA GLY A 378 -27.80 -9.17 31.48
C GLY A 378 -28.27 -10.61 31.34
N ASP A 379 -29.44 -10.78 30.72
CA ASP A 379 -30.15 -12.06 30.52
C ASP A 379 -29.59 -12.94 29.40
N GLY A 380 -28.54 -12.49 28.70
CA GLY A 380 -27.90 -13.25 27.62
C GLY A 380 -28.55 -13.09 26.25
N THR A 381 -29.54 -12.21 26.08
CA THR A 381 -30.29 -12.04 24.81
C THR A 381 -29.81 -10.86 23.96
N LYS A 382 -28.85 -10.07 24.45
CA LYS A 382 -28.41 -8.83 23.79
C LYS A 382 -26.92 -8.82 23.44
N GLY A 383 -26.60 -8.46 22.20
CA GLY A 383 -25.24 -8.18 21.73
C GLY A 383 -25.02 -6.67 21.60
N TYR A 384 -23.76 -6.22 21.59
CA TYR A 384 -23.49 -4.82 21.24
C TYR A 384 -23.56 -4.62 19.72
N ALA A 385 -24.12 -3.49 19.30
CA ALA A 385 -24.12 -3.05 17.91
C ALA A 385 -23.70 -1.58 17.81
N VAL A 386 -23.10 -1.23 16.67
CA VAL A 386 -22.90 0.17 16.25
C VAL A 386 -24.10 0.56 15.40
N THR A 387 -24.86 1.57 15.82
CA THR A 387 -26.10 1.99 15.16
C THR A 387 -25.93 3.28 14.38
N TYR A 388 -26.74 3.45 13.33
CA TYR A 388 -26.67 4.61 12.42
C TYR A 388 -26.89 5.95 13.14
N ASP A 389 -27.57 5.95 14.27
CA ASP A 389 -27.89 7.14 15.06
C ASP A 389 -26.78 7.52 16.05
N GLY A 390 -25.55 7.04 15.81
CA GLY A 390 -24.37 7.45 16.55
C GLY A 390 -24.23 6.81 17.92
N ARG A 391 -24.77 5.59 18.12
CA ARG A 391 -24.65 4.86 19.39
C ARG A 391 -23.89 3.55 19.21
N VAL A 392 -23.19 3.15 20.26
CA VAL A 392 -22.78 1.77 20.49
C VAL A 392 -23.57 1.27 21.69
N ALA A 393 -24.51 0.35 21.46
CA ALA A 393 -25.53 0.00 22.43
C ALA A 393 -25.93 -1.49 22.36
N PRO A 394 -26.49 -2.05 23.45
CA PRO A 394 -27.07 -3.39 23.45
C PRO A 394 -28.34 -3.47 22.58
N GLU A 395 -28.37 -4.40 21.65
CA GLU A 395 -29.50 -4.71 20.78
C GLU A 395 -29.86 -6.20 20.91
N ASP A 396 -31.13 -6.53 20.66
CA ASP A 396 -31.61 -7.93 20.71
C ASP A 396 -30.97 -8.76 19.60
N VAL A 397 -30.38 -9.91 19.92
CA VAL A 397 -29.64 -10.75 18.96
C VAL A 397 -30.50 -11.25 17.78
N THR A 398 -31.83 -11.22 17.94
CA THR A 398 -32.79 -11.58 16.89
C THR A 398 -33.14 -10.41 15.95
N ASN A 399 -32.57 -9.22 16.16
CA ASN A 399 -32.88 -8.03 15.38
C ASN A 399 -32.33 -8.10 13.95
N LYS A 400 -33.22 -8.41 12.99
CA LYS A 400 -32.94 -8.52 11.54
C LYS A 400 -32.51 -7.22 10.86
N LYS A 401 -32.60 -6.07 11.53
CA LYS A 401 -32.18 -4.78 10.97
C LYS A 401 -30.72 -4.45 11.28
N ILE A 402 -30.05 -5.24 12.12
CA ILE A 402 -28.63 -5.05 12.39
C ILE A 402 -27.86 -5.98 11.44
N GLY A 403 -27.01 -5.36 10.62
CA GLY A 403 -26.16 -6.04 9.66
C GLY A 403 -24.82 -6.46 10.24
N ILE A 404 -23.86 -6.68 9.35
CA ILE A 404 -22.56 -7.26 9.68
C ILE A 404 -21.50 -6.41 9.02
N ARG A 405 -20.48 -5.99 9.78
CA ARG A 405 -19.29 -5.33 9.25
C ARG A 405 -18.07 -6.16 9.65
N PRO A 406 -17.76 -7.21 8.87
CA PRO A 406 -16.73 -8.16 9.25
C PRO A 406 -15.33 -7.56 9.09
N ALA A 407 -14.39 -8.16 9.80
CA ALA A 407 -12.97 -7.88 9.76
C ALA A 407 -12.18 -9.17 9.71
N PHE A 408 -10.97 -9.13 9.16
CA PHE A 408 -10.00 -10.23 9.19
C PHE A 408 -8.61 -9.67 9.41
N VAL A 409 -7.65 -10.54 9.73
CA VAL A 409 -6.24 -10.17 9.88
C VAL A 409 -5.42 -10.84 8.81
N VAL A 410 -4.51 -10.11 8.17
CA VAL A 410 -3.51 -10.66 7.25
C VAL A 410 -2.17 -10.74 7.93
N VAL A 411 -1.54 -11.92 7.84
CA VAL A 411 -0.20 -12.17 8.39
C VAL A 411 0.80 -11.20 7.74
N GLN A 412 1.59 -10.54 8.59
CA GLN A 412 2.75 -9.74 8.19
C GLN A 412 3.97 -10.36 8.86
N GLU A 413 5.07 -10.50 8.12
CA GLU A 413 6.35 -11.01 8.62
C GLU A 413 7.38 -9.89 8.82
#